data_AF-A0A349B0Q2-F1
#
_entry.id   AF-A0A349B0Q2-F1
#
_cell.length_a   1.000
_cell.length_b   1.000
_cell.length_c   1.000
_cell.angle_alpha   90.00
_cell.angle_beta   90.00
_cell.angle_gamma   90.00
#
_symmetry.space_group_name_H-M   'P 1'
#
loop_
_entity.id
_entity.type
_entity.pdbx_description
1 polymer ?
#
loop_
_entity_poly.entity_id
_entity_poly.type
_entity_poly.pdbx_seq_one_letter_code
_entity_poly.pdbx_strand_id
1 'polypeptide(L)'
;MPDHVEMFWWLAGYDKPHQEFATQEEASLAATDLLAAVSMRLMDNGYDHHDLREWMTRILFILFADDTGIWDRAAFHSYISLHTRQDGTDLGPRIEMIFEVLNTPPEKRQKNLDEDLRDLTYVNGDLFSNRLSIPVCDRETRDA
;
A
#
# COMPACT_ATOMS: atom_id res chain seq x y z
N MET A 1 15.90 2.10 -34.79
CA MET A 1 14.47 2.17 -34.46
C MET A 1 14.17 1.00 -33.54
N PRO A 2 14.04 1.26 -32.23
CA PRO A 2 12.72 1.10 -31.63
C PRO A 2 12.45 2.15 -30.52
N ASP A 3 11.76 3.23 -30.86
CA ASP A 3 11.45 4.33 -29.91
C ASP A 3 9.97 4.38 -29.48
N HIS A 4 9.23 3.28 -29.58
CA HIS A 4 7.77 3.30 -29.37
C HIS A 4 7.21 2.17 -28.48
N VAL A 5 8.05 1.54 -27.65
CA VAL A 5 7.58 0.51 -26.69
C VAL A 5 6.91 1.15 -25.48
N GLU A 6 7.33 2.36 -25.10
CA GLU A 6 6.78 3.08 -23.93
C GLU A 6 5.31 3.47 -24.07
N MET A 7 4.82 3.60 -25.31
CA MET A 7 3.42 3.96 -25.59
C MET A 7 2.42 2.88 -25.17
N PHE A 8 2.89 1.66 -24.85
CA PHE A 8 2.04 0.52 -24.47
C PHE A 8 2.16 0.14 -22.99
N TRP A 9 2.95 0.86 -22.19
CA TRP A 9 3.12 0.60 -20.76
C TRP A 9 1.83 0.73 -19.95
N TRP A 10 0.95 1.65 -20.35
CA TRP A 10 -0.38 1.80 -19.75
C TRP A 10 -1.31 0.59 -19.97
N LEU A 11 -1.10 -0.21 -21.03
CA LEU A 11 -1.85 -1.45 -21.27
C LEU A 11 -1.33 -2.62 -20.43
N ALA A 12 -0.07 -2.55 -20.01
CA ALA A 12 0.60 -3.58 -19.22
C ALA A 12 0.57 -3.29 -17.72
N GLY A 13 -0.15 -2.25 -17.28
CA GLY A 13 -0.24 -1.89 -15.86
C GLY A 13 1.02 -1.22 -15.28
N TYR A 14 1.97 -0.84 -16.12
CA TYR A 14 3.10 0.00 -15.71
C TYR A 14 2.58 1.44 -15.58
N ASP A 15 2.08 1.77 -14.38
CA ASP A 15 1.83 3.15 -13.98
C ASP A 15 3.16 3.90 -13.79
N LYS A 16 3.10 5.24 -13.93
CA LYS A 16 4.19 6.24 -14.04
C LYS A 16 5.63 5.80 -13.72
N PRO A 17 6.64 6.26 -14.49
CA PRO A 17 8.05 6.07 -14.12
C PRO A 17 8.27 6.55 -12.68
N HIS A 18 8.91 5.71 -11.86
CA HIS A 18 9.28 6.05 -10.50
C HIS A 18 9.89 7.45 -10.51
N GLN A 19 9.35 8.35 -9.68
CA GLN A 19 9.89 9.70 -9.57
C GLN A 19 11.34 9.58 -9.07
N GLU A 20 12.31 9.81 -9.96
CA GLU A 20 13.72 9.77 -9.59
C GLU A 20 14.03 11.00 -8.73
N PHE A 21 14.15 10.79 -7.41
CA PHE A 21 14.64 11.80 -6.49
C PHE A 21 16.15 11.95 -6.66
N ALA A 22 16.66 13.20 -6.71
CA ALA A 22 18.08 13.44 -6.89
C ALA A 22 18.89 13.07 -5.64
N THR A 23 18.25 13.08 -4.47
CA THR A 23 18.86 12.70 -3.19
C THR A 23 17.92 11.90 -2.28
N GLN A 24 18.50 11.15 -1.34
CA GLN A 24 17.76 10.41 -0.32
C GLN A 24 17.05 11.32 0.69
N GLU A 25 17.56 12.54 0.90
CA GLU A 25 16.94 13.56 1.74
C GLU A 25 15.65 14.10 1.10
N GLU A 26 15.68 14.41 -0.19
CA GLU A 26 14.49 14.81 -0.97
C GLU A 26 13.43 13.72 -1.00
N ALA A 27 13.82 12.45 -1.17
CA ALA A 27 12.89 11.32 -1.14
C ALA A 27 12.22 11.17 0.24
N SER A 28 12.99 11.34 1.31
CA SER A 28 12.48 11.24 2.69
C SER A 28 11.49 12.37 3.03
N LEU A 29 11.78 13.59 2.58
CA LEU A 29 10.87 14.74 2.74
C LEU A 29 9.58 14.52 1.96
N ALA A 30 9.66 14.12 0.69
CA ALA A 30 8.49 13.83 -0.14
C ALA A 30 7.61 12.73 0.49
N ALA A 31 8.20 11.65 0.98
CA ALA A 31 7.46 10.60 1.68
C ALA A 31 6.76 11.12 2.95
N THR A 32 7.42 12.00 3.71
CA THR A 32 6.85 12.61 4.92
C THR A 32 5.64 13.48 4.58
N ASP A 33 5.75 14.30 3.54
CA ASP A 33 4.66 15.17 3.08
C ASP A 33 3.45 14.35 2.60
N LEU A 34 3.69 13.24 1.89
CA LEU A 34 2.63 12.33 1.44
C LEU A 34 1.91 11.67 2.63
N LEU A 35 2.65 11.14 3.61
CA LEU A 35 2.07 10.53 4.80
C LEU A 35 1.28 11.55 5.64
N ALA A 36 1.76 12.80 5.71
CA ALA A 36 1.05 13.89 6.35
C ALA A 36 -0.27 14.21 5.62
N ALA A 37 -0.25 14.29 4.28
CA ALA A 37 -1.42 14.53 3.47
C ALA A 37 -2.49 13.44 3.65
N VAL A 38 -2.10 12.16 3.58
CA VAL A 38 -2.98 11.02 3.83
C VAL A 38 -3.56 11.08 5.25
N SER A 39 -2.72 11.34 6.25
CA SER A 39 -3.15 11.41 7.65
C SER A 39 -4.19 12.51 7.90
N MET A 40 -3.93 13.72 7.40
CA MET A 40 -4.85 14.84 7.52
C MET A 40 -6.18 14.52 6.82
N ARG A 41 -6.13 13.93 5.63
CA ARG A 41 -7.34 13.64 4.85
C ARG A 41 -8.25 12.60 5.53
N LEU A 42 -7.66 11.55 6.11
CA LEU A 42 -8.41 10.57 6.89
C LEU A 42 -8.95 11.19 8.19
N MET A 43 -8.18 12.05 8.86
CA MET A 43 -8.62 12.77 10.05
C MET A 43 -9.81 13.70 9.75
N ASP A 44 -9.74 14.46 8.66
CA ASP A 44 -10.81 15.35 8.20
C ASP A 44 -12.08 14.57 7.82
N ASN A 45 -11.93 13.34 7.32
CA ASN A 45 -13.03 12.40 7.06
C ASN A 45 -13.56 11.71 8.34
N GLY A 46 -13.07 12.10 9.52
CA GLY A 46 -13.55 11.60 10.81
C GLY A 46 -13.07 10.19 11.17
N TYR A 47 -12.00 9.71 10.55
CA TYR A 47 -11.36 8.47 10.97
C TYR A 47 -10.76 8.62 12.37
N ASP A 48 -10.93 7.60 13.23
CA ASP A 48 -10.53 7.71 14.64
C ASP A 48 -9.03 7.98 14.79
N HIS A 49 -8.67 8.87 15.71
CA HIS A 49 -7.28 9.32 15.85
C HIS A 49 -6.35 8.19 16.32
N HIS A 50 -6.82 7.27 17.18
CA HIS A 50 -6.02 6.13 17.61
C HIS A 50 -5.83 5.13 16.48
N ASP A 51 -6.91 4.75 15.80
CA ASP A 51 -6.87 3.86 14.64
C ASP A 51 -5.99 4.45 13.52
N LEU A 52 -6.06 5.76 13.28
CA LEU A 52 -5.22 6.45 12.30
C LEU A 52 -3.73 6.29 12.59
N ARG A 53 -3.30 6.49 13.84
CA ARG A 53 -1.87 6.37 14.20
C ARG A 53 -1.37 4.94 13.98
N GLU A 54 -2.16 3.96 14.36
CA GLU A 54 -1.80 2.56 14.16
C GLU A 54 -1.79 2.19 12.67
N TRP A 55 -2.81 2.62 11.92
CA TRP A 55 -2.94 2.41 10.48
C TRP A 55 -1.74 3.00 9.71
N MET A 56 -1.38 4.26 9.97
CA MET A 56 -0.22 4.91 9.34
C MET A 56 1.10 4.21 9.67
N THR A 57 1.25 3.71 10.90
CA THR A 57 2.43 2.94 11.32
C THR A 57 2.54 1.63 10.54
N ARG A 58 1.41 0.93 10.33
CA ARG A 58 1.35 -0.29 9.52
C ARG A 58 1.68 -0.03 8.05
N ILE A 59 1.14 1.05 7.47
CA ILE A 59 1.47 1.45 6.10
C ILE A 59 2.96 1.72 5.93
N LEU A 60 3.55 2.51 6.83
CA LEU A 60 4.99 2.79 6.85
C LEU A 60 5.83 1.51 6.90
N PHE A 61 5.42 0.55 7.74
CA PHE A 61 6.10 -0.73 7.83
C PHE A 61 6.03 -1.51 6.51
N ILE A 62 4.86 -1.56 5.87
CA ILE A 62 4.68 -2.27 4.60
C ILE A 62 5.50 -1.62 3.49
N LEU A 63 5.52 -0.28 3.39
CA LEU A 63 6.34 0.43 2.41
C LEU A 63 7.83 0.07 2.57
N PHE A 64 8.33 0.06 3.81
CA PHE A 64 9.70 -0.38 4.09
C PHE A 64 9.95 -1.86 3.75
N ALA A 65 8.98 -2.72 4.03
CA ALA A 65 9.08 -4.16 3.72
C ALA A 65 9.10 -4.44 2.21
N ASP A 66 8.33 -3.67 1.44
CA ASP A 66 8.27 -3.74 -0.03
C ASP A 66 9.60 -3.32 -0.68
N ASP A 67 10.28 -2.32 -0.10
CA ASP A 67 11.59 -1.84 -0.56
C ASP A 67 12.75 -2.76 -0.14
N THR A 68 12.68 -3.34 1.06
CA THR A 68 13.77 -4.18 1.61
C THR A 68 13.79 -5.59 1.04
N GLY A 69 12.72 -6.02 0.38
CA GLY A 69 12.59 -7.36 -0.20
C GLY A 69 12.23 -8.42 0.85
N ILE A 70 11.48 -8.05 1.90
CA ILE A 70 10.89 -9.02 2.84
C ILE A 70 9.92 -9.97 2.11
N TRP A 71 9.35 -9.51 1.00
CA TRP A 71 8.66 -10.26 -0.04
C TRP A 71 9.14 -9.75 -1.41
N ASP A 72 8.54 -10.22 -2.50
CA ASP A 72 8.89 -9.78 -3.85
C ASP A 72 8.81 -8.26 -3.99
N ARG A 73 9.89 -7.63 -4.49
CA ARG A 73 9.96 -6.17 -4.57
C ARG A 73 8.77 -5.60 -5.34
N ALA A 74 8.20 -4.52 -4.82
CA ALA A 74 7.03 -3.85 -5.37
C ALA A 74 5.73 -4.68 -5.36
N ALA A 75 5.65 -5.80 -4.60
CA ALA A 75 4.43 -6.61 -4.52
C ALA A 75 3.26 -5.81 -3.90
N PHE A 76 3.52 -5.04 -2.83
CA PHE A 76 2.49 -4.20 -2.23
C PHE A 76 2.03 -3.12 -3.21
N HIS A 77 2.97 -2.36 -3.79
CA HIS A 77 2.64 -1.33 -4.77
C HIS A 77 1.85 -1.89 -5.96
N SER A 78 2.29 -3.02 -6.52
CA SER A 78 1.61 -3.69 -7.64
C SER A 78 0.21 -4.14 -7.28
N TYR A 79 0.03 -4.70 -6.08
CA TYR A 79 -1.28 -5.13 -5.61
C TYR A 79 -2.24 -3.94 -5.48
N ILE A 80 -1.81 -2.84 -4.87
CA ILE A 80 -2.65 -1.63 -4.76
C ILE A 80 -3.00 -1.08 -6.15
N SER A 81 -2.03 -0.98 -7.06
CA SER A 81 -2.26 -0.47 -8.42
C SER A 81 -3.26 -1.32 -9.21
N LEU A 82 -3.11 -2.64 -9.16
CA LEU A 82 -3.91 -3.59 -9.96
C LEU A 82 -5.28 -3.90 -9.34
N HIS A 83 -5.42 -3.86 -8.02
CA HIS A 83 -6.61 -4.35 -7.30
C HIS A 83 -7.40 -3.27 -6.57
N THR A 84 -7.07 -1.99 -6.77
CA THR A 84 -7.88 -0.86 -6.28
C THR A 84 -8.45 -0.02 -7.42
N ARG A 85 -9.65 0.49 -7.20
CA ARG A 85 -10.35 1.37 -8.13
C ARG A 85 -9.72 2.75 -8.12
N GLN A 86 -9.69 3.41 -9.29
CA GLN A 86 -9.21 4.80 -9.43
C GLN A 86 -10.00 5.86 -8.62
N ASP A 87 -11.17 5.51 -8.08
CA ASP A 87 -11.92 6.39 -7.18
C ASP A 87 -11.48 6.24 -5.72
N GLY A 88 -10.59 5.30 -5.40
CA GLY A 88 -10.03 5.03 -4.07
C GLY A 88 -11.01 4.40 -3.08
N THR A 89 -12.25 4.15 -3.48
CA THR A 89 -13.32 3.73 -2.56
C THR A 89 -13.12 2.35 -1.95
N ASP A 90 -12.32 1.50 -2.59
CA ASP A 90 -11.98 0.16 -2.10
C ASP A 90 -10.56 0.06 -1.49
N LEU A 91 -9.80 1.17 -1.44
CA LEU A 91 -8.43 1.17 -0.93
C LEU A 91 -8.34 0.70 0.54
N GLY A 92 -9.14 1.28 1.43
CA GLY A 92 -9.19 0.89 2.84
C GLY A 92 -9.48 -0.60 3.04
N PRO A 93 -10.59 -1.14 2.49
CA PRO A 93 -10.89 -2.57 2.55
C PRO A 93 -9.77 -3.48 2.00
N ARG A 94 -9.08 -3.06 0.93
CA ARG A 94 -7.98 -3.82 0.32
C ARG A 94 -6.74 -3.84 1.21
N ILE A 95 -6.42 -2.71 1.84
CA ILE A 95 -5.32 -2.61 2.81
C ILE A 95 -5.61 -3.46 4.05
N GLU A 96 -6.83 -3.45 4.56
CA GLU A 96 -7.20 -4.28 5.71
C GLU A 96 -7.09 -5.78 5.40
N MET A 97 -7.38 -6.20 4.15
CA MET A 97 -7.12 -7.57 3.70
C MET A 97 -5.63 -7.90 3.76
N ILE A 98 -4.77 -6.98 3.35
CA ILE A 98 -3.31 -7.14 3.45
C ILE A 98 -2.90 -7.30 4.91
N PHE A 99 -3.40 -6.47 5.82
CA PHE A 99 -3.11 -6.59 7.25
C PHE A 99 -3.51 -7.96 7.82
N GLU A 100 -4.69 -8.47 7.46
CA GLU A 100 -5.12 -9.81 7.87
C GLU A 100 -4.17 -10.89 7.32
N VAL A 101 -3.73 -10.78 6.07
CA VAL A 101 -2.80 -11.73 5.43
C VAL A 101 -1.42 -11.69 6.10
N LEU A 102 -0.92 -10.50 6.41
CA LEU A 102 0.34 -10.31 7.15
C LEU A 102 0.24 -10.84 8.58
N ASN A 103 -0.96 -10.88 9.17
CA ASN A 103 -1.22 -11.49 10.48
C ASN A 103 -1.63 -12.97 10.40
N THR A 104 -1.69 -13.57 9.21
CA THR A 104 -2.11 -14.97 9.03
C THR A 104 -0.96 -15.84 8.51
N PRO A 105 -0.51 -16.85 9.28
CA PRO A 105 0.51 -17.81 8.82
C PRO A 105 0.13 -18.47 7.49
N PRO A 106 1.07 -18.73 6.57
CA PRO A 106 0.77 -19.24 5.23
C PRO A 106 -0.09 -20.51 5.23
N GLU A 107 0.14 -21.42 6.18
CA GLU A 107 -0.60 -22.67 6.33
C GLU A 107 -2.04 -22.50 6.82
N LYS A 108 -2.39 -21.32 7.35
CA LYS A 108 -3.74 -20.95 7.80
C LYS A 108 -4.49 -20.08 6.79
N ARG A 109 -3.84 -19.64 5.71
CA ARG A 109 -4.48 -18.83 4.66
C ARG A 109 -5.53 -19.64 3.91
N GLN A 110 -6.58 -18.97 3.46
CA GLN A 110 -7.64 -19.61 2.69
C GLN A 110 -7.11 -20.07 1.33
N LYS A 111 -7.54 -21.24 0.87
CA LYS A 111 -7.06 -21.86 -0.39
C LYS A 111 -7.38 -21.03 -1.64
N ASN A 112 -8.43 -20.21 -1.58
CA ASN A 112 -8.87 -19.35 -2.67
C ASN A 112 -8.39 -17.89 -2.51
N LEU A 113 -7.47 -17.62 -1.57
CA LEU A 113 -6.84 -16.31 -1.45
C LEU A 113 -6.14 -15.96 -2.77
N ASP A 114 -6.21 -14.69 -3.17
CA ASP A 114 -5.51 -14.16 -4.33
C ASP A 114 -4.00 -14.51 -4.30
N GLU A 115 -3.41 -14.77 -5.47
CA GLU A 115 -2.00 -15.18 -5.56
C GLU A 115 -1.06 -14.04 -5.16
N ASP A 116 -1.37 -12.79 -5.53
CA ASP A 116 -0.57 -11.61 -5.20
C ASP A 116 -0.52 -11.37 -3.68
N LEU A 117 -1.59 -11.76 -2.96
CA LEU A 117 -1.62 -11.72 -1.50
C LEU A 117 -0.94 -12.93 -0.86
N ARG A 118 -0.95 -14.08 -1.53
CA ARG A 118 -0.40 -15.33 -0.99
C ARG A 118 1.11 -15.25 -0.81
N ASP A 119 1.78 -14.46 -1.64
CA ASP A 119 3.23 -14.31 -1.63
C ASP A 119 3.74 -13.32 -0.57
N LEU A 120 2.84 -12.55 0.06
CA LEU A 120 3.21 -11.68 1.17
C LEU A 120 3.68 -12.50 2.38
N THR A 121 4.82 -12.14 2.94
CA THR A 121 5.40 -12.81 4.11
C THR A 121 4.52 -12.62 5.34
N TYR A 122 4.33 -13.68 6.12
CA TYR A 122 3.68 -13.57 7.42
C TYR A 122 4.56 -12.80 8.41
N VAL A 123 4.02 -11.72 8.99
CA VAL A 123 4.68 -10.86 9.97
C VAL A 123 3.92 -10.97 11.27
N ASN A 124 4.22 -12.02 12.04
CA ASN A 124 3.65 -12.23 13.38
C ASN A 124 4.12 -11.13 14.32
N GLY A 125 3.23 -10.21 14.69
CA GLY A 125 3.53 -9.23 15.71
C GLY A 125 2.29 -8.53 16.23
N ASP A 126 2.43 -7.92 17.40
CA ASP A 126 1.40 -7.06 17.98
C ASP A 126 0.95 -5.98 16.97
N LEU A 127 1.84 -5.56 16.06
CA LEU A 127 1.61 -4.55 15.04
C LEU A 127 0.38 -4.80 14.15
N PHE A 128 0.09 -6.05 13.77
CA PHE A 128 -1.06 -6.39 12.91
C PHE A 128 -2.16 -7.16 13.66
N SER A 129 -1.99 -7.35 14.97
CA SER A 129 -2.88 -8.19 15.78
C SER A 129 -4.23 -7.52 16.09
N ASN A 130 -4.25 -6.19 16.22
CA ASN A 130 -5.47 -5.44 16.49
C ASN A 130 -6.29 -5.24 15.21
N ARG A 131 -7.61 -5.41 15.29
CA ARG A 131 -8.52 -4.99 14.21
C ARG A 131 -8.76 -3.48 14.32
N LEU A 132 -8.52 -2.78 13.22
CA LEU A 132 -8.84 -1.36 13.09
C LEU A 132 -10.20 -1.22 12.39
N SER A 133 -10.87 -0.08 12.58
CA SER A 133 -11.96 0.29 11.70
C SER A 133 -11.44 0.47 10.27
N ILE A 134 -12.27 0.23 9.24
CA ILE A 134 -11.81 0.36 7.85
C ILE A 134 -11.89 1.84 7.46
N PRO A 135 -10.79 2.49 7.03
CA PRO A 135 -10.86 3.87 6.57
C PRO A 135 -11.63 3.98 5.25
N VAL A 136 -12.44 5.02 5.13
CA VAL A 136 -13.07 5.39 3.86
C VAL A 136 -12.13 6.31 3.11
N CYS A 137 -11.53 5.78 2.05
CA CYS A 137 -10.57 6.50 1.20
C CYS A 137 -11.26 7.08 -0.04
N ASP A 138 -10.54 7.98 -0.70
CA ASP A 138 -10.90 8.58 -1.98
C ASP A 138 -9.71 8.54 -2.95
N ARG A 139 -9.90 9.11 -4.15
CA ARG A 139 -8.89 9.14 -5.19
C ARG A 139 -7.59 9.77 -4.70
N GLU A 140 -7.67 10.88 -4.00
CA GLU A 140 -6.48 11.60 -3.53
C GLU A 140 -5.72 10.83 -2.47
N THR A 141 -6.41 10.04 -1.64
CA THR A 141 -5.74 9.10 -0.71
C THR A 141 -5.06 7.95 -1.46
N ARG A 142 -5.63 7.51 -2.60
CA ARG A 142 -5.05 6.46 -3.46
C ARG A 142 -3.86 6.93 -4.28
N ASP A 143 -3.94 8.14 -4.81
CA ASP A 143 -2.98 8.69 -5.77
C ASP A 143 -1.86 9.52 -5.09
N ALA A 144 -1.92 9.67 -3.75
CA ALA A 144 -0.85 10.25 -2.94
C ALA A 144 0.39 9.35 -2.96
#